data_AF-B8HGI9-F1
#
_entry.id   AF-B8HGI9-F1
#
_cell.length_a   1.000
_cell.length_b   1.000
_cell.length_c   1.000
_cell.angle_alpha   90.00
_cell.angle_beta   90.00
_cell.angle_gamma   90.00
#
_symmetry.space_group_name_H-M   'P 1'
#
loop_
_entity.id
_entity.type
_entity.pdbx_description
1 polymer ?
#
loop_
_entity_poly.entity_id
_entity_poly.type
_entity_poly.pdbx_seq_one_letter_code
_entity_poly.pdbx_strand_id
1 'polypeptide(L)'
;MDYNDFEFVAFWVLSSVPGLVLVAAGTIAHQKSAKGWISRYLIIGIPACFLYAACAGILALQLFPPPYVAGLSEGRGLDLRGMGFLLGAWIGAIGGVVGALLIVAVSSMTLRFKHRREAVL
;
A
#
# COMPACT_ATOMS: atom_id res chain seq x y z
N MET A 1 24.48 -5.41 -9.78
CA MET A 1 23.31 -5.65 -8.91
C MET A 1 22.56 -6.78 -9.55
N ASP A 2 22.39 -7.88 -8.83
CA ASP A 2 21.74 -9.07 -9.39
C ASP A 2 20.23 -8.83 -9.50
N TYR A 3 19.57 -9.59 -10.39
CA TYR A 3 18.11 -9.47 -10.58
C TYR A 3 17.35 -9.68 -9.26
N ASN A 4 17.83 -10.58 -8.40
CA ASN A 4 17.24 -10.84 -7.08
C ASN A 4 17.37 -9.63 -6.14
N ASP A 5 18.51 -8.92 -6.17
CA ASP A 5 18.68 -7.69 -5.39
C ASP A 5 17.69 -6.62 -5.88
N PHE A 6 17.53 -6.52 -7.20
CA PHE A 6 16.63 -5.55 -7.81
C PHE A 6 15.17 -5.85 -7.46
N GLU A 7 14.78 -7.12 -7.59
CA GLU A 7 13.45 -7.60 -7.21
C GLU A 7 13.16 -7.32 -5.73
N PHE A 8 14.15 -7.50 -4.84
CA PHE A 8 14.01 -7.19 -3.43
C PHE A 8 13.82 -5.69 -3.16
N VAL A 9 14.59 -4.83 -3.81
CA VAL A 9 14.41 -3.37 -3.68
C VAL A 9 13.04 -2.95 -4.22
N ALA A 10 12.66 -3.45 -5.39
CA ALA A 10 11.36 -3.16 -5.99
C ALA A 10 10.19 -3.65 -5.12
N PHE A 11 10.33 -4.80 -4.45
CA PHE A 11 9.35 -5.29 -3.47
C PHE A 11 9.12 -4.25 -2.36
N TRP A 12 10.18 -3.69 -1.78
CA TRP A 12 10.07 -2.67 -0.73
C TRP A 12 9.47 -1.36 -1.25
N VAL A 13 9.82 -0.96 -2.46
CA VAL A 13 9.24 0.22 -3.09
C VAL A 13 7.75 0.01 -3.36
N LEU A 14 7.37 -1.10 -4.01
CA LEU A 14 5.98 -1.41 -4.35
C LEU A 14 5.11 -1.57 -3.10
N SER A 15 5.67 -2.12 -2.01
CA SER A 15 4.95 -2.31 -0.76
C SER A 15 4.80 -1.02 0.07
N SER A 16 5.78 -0.12 0.03
CA SER A 16 5.74 1.12 0.83
C SER A 16 4.86 2.21 0.21
N VAL A 17 4.80 2.30 -1.12
CA VAL A 17 4.10 3.39 -1.84
C VAL A 17 2.64 3.54 -1.41
N PRO A 18 1.78 2.50 -1.41
CA PRO A 18 0.37 2.67 -1.06
C PRO A 18 0.19 3.14 0.39
N GLY A 19 1.00 2.59 1.31
CA GLY A 19 1.00 3.01 2.71
C GLY A 19 1.36 4.48 2.87
N LEU A 20 2.47 4.92 2.27
CA LEU A 20 2.91 6.32 2.35
C LEU A 20 1.87 7.28 1.76
N VAL A 21 1.28 6.93 0.61
CA VAL A 21 0.27 7.77 -0.05
C VAL A 21 -1.01 7.85 0.79
N LEU A 22 -1.51 6.74 1.34
CA LEU A 22 -2.71 6.78 2.20
C LEU A 22 -2.44 7.50 3.51
N VAL A 23 -1.30 7.30 4.15
CA VAL A 23 -0.94 8.03 5.38
C VAL A 23 -0.85 9.53 5.12
N ALA A 24 -0.20 9.95 4.03
CA ALA A 24 -0.13 11.36 3.63
C ALA A 24 -1.51 11.93 3.30
N ALA A 25 -2.33 11.22 2.52
CA ALA A 25 -3.68 11.66 2.18
C ALA A 25 -4.59 11.73 3.41
N GLY A 26 -4.50 10.75 4.32
CA GLY A 26 -5.26 10.70 5.56
C GLY A 26 -4.89 11.83 6.52
N THR A 27 -3.60 12.12 6.68
CA THR A 27 -3.14 13.26 7.51
C THR A 27 -3.64 14.60 6.96
N ILE A 28 -3.57 14.82 5.64
CA ILE A 28 -4.12 16.03 4.99
C ILE A 28 -5.63 16.11 5.15
N ALA A 29 -6.35 15.00 4.97
CA ALA A 29 -7.81 14.95 5.12
C ALA A 29 -8.24 15.30 6.55
N HIS A 30 -7.50 14.83 7.56
CA HIS A 30 -7.74 15.15 8.96
C HIS A 30 -7.41 16.60 9.32
N GLN A 31 -6.32 17.16 8.78
CA GLN A 31 -5.97 18.57 8.99
C GLN A 31 -7.06 19.52 8.45
N LYS A 32 -7.65 19.21 7.30
CA LYS A 32 -8.70 20.04 6.72
C LYS A 32 -10.02 20.02 7.51
N SER A 33 -10.25 19.05 8.40
CA SER A 33 -11.41 18.93 9.31
C SER A 33 -12.79 19.15 8.66
N ALA A 34 -12.88 19.04 7.33
CA ALA A 34 -14.10 19.32 6.59
C ALA A 34 -15.03 18.10 6.61
N LYS A 35 -16.30 18.33 6.95
CA LYS A 35 -17.35 17.30 7.00
C LYS A 35 -17.36 16.49 5.69
N GLY A 36 -17.11 15.18 5.78
CA GLY A 36 -17.15 14.25 4.65
C GLY A 36 -15.81 13.91 3.99
N TRP A 37 -14.72 14.64 4.25
CA TRP A 37 -13.40 14.32 3.66
C TRP A 37 -12.85 12.96 4.10
N ILE A 38 -13.03 12.59 5.36
CA ILE A 38 -12.58 11.30 5.90
C ILE A 38 -13.28 10.14 5.17
N SER A 39 -14.60 10.24 4.97
CA SER A 39 -15.37 9.21 4.26
C SER A 39 -14.97 9.12 2.78
N ARG A 40 -14.80 10.26 2.10
CA ARG A 40 -14.32 10.29 0.71
C ARG A 40 -12.92 9.68 0.56
N TYR A 41 -12.01 10.02 1.47
CA TYR A 41 -10.66 9.45 1.51
C TYR A 41 -10.70 7.92 1.67
N LEU A 42 -11.53 7.37 2.55
CA LEU A 42 -11.65 5.92 2.71
C LEU A 42 -12.29 5.24 1.50
N ILE A 43 -13.39 5.82 0.98
CA ILE A 43 -14.13 5.26 -0.16
C ILE A 43 -13.29 5.26 -1.44
N ILE A 44 -12.44 6.27 -1.64
CA ILE A 44 -11.59 6.37 -2.84
C ILE A 44 -10.25 5.67 -2.61
N GLY A 45 -9.64 5.86 -1.44
CA GLY A 45 -8.30 5.38 -1.10
C GLY A 45 -8.21 3.86 -1.01
N ILE A 46 -9.22 3.19 -0.45
CA ILE A 46 -9.22 1.72 -0.35
C ILE A 46 -9.27 1.08 -1.74
N PRO A 47 -10.23 1.40 -2.63
CA PRO A 47 -10.22 0.89 -4.00
C PRO A 47 -8.97 1.27 -4.78
N ALA A 48 -8.45 2.50 -4.61
CA ALA A 48 -7.22 2.92 -5.28
C ALA A 48 -6.01 2.04 -4.88
N CYS A 49 -5.92 1.60 -3.62
CA CYS A 49 -4.93 0.63 -3.17
C CYS A 49 -5.02 -0.70 -3.92
N PHE A 50 -6.23 -1.25 -4.05
CA PHE A 50 -6.45 -2.51 -4.74
C PHE A 50 -6.21 -2.39 -6.25
N LEU A 51 -6.62 -1.28 -6.86
CA LEU A 51 -6.31 -0.98 -8.26
C LEU A 51 -4.79 -0.87 -8.48
N TYR A 52 -4.09 -0.21 -7.55
CA TYR A 52 -2.63 -0.16 -7.58
C TYR A 52 -2.03 -1.56 -7.47
N ALA A 53 -2.46 -2.40 -6.53
CA ALA A 53 -1.93 -3.77 -6.39
C ALA A 53 -2.16 -4.62 -7.64
N ALA A 54 -3.35 -4.50 -8.24
CA ALA A 54 -3.71 -5.23 -9.44
C ALA A 54 -2.85 -4.83 -10.66
N CYS A 55 -2.51 -3.54 -10.79
CA CYS A 55 -1.77 -3.04 -11.95
C CYS A 55 -0.25 -3.00 -11.75
N ALA A 56 0.23 -2.57 -10.58
CA ALA A 56 1.64 -2.24 -10.36
C ALA A 56 2.55 -3.46 -10.45
N GLY A 57 2.14 -4.61 -9.89
CA GLY A 57 2.92 -5.84 -9.99
C GLY A 57 3.03 -6.36 -11.43
N ILE A 58 1.94 -6.28 -12.20
CA ILE A 58 1.91 -6.69 -13.62
C ILE A 58 2.78 -5.76 -14.46
N LEU A 59 2.65 -4.44 -14.26
CA LEU A 59 3.46 -3.45 -14.97
C LEU A 59 4.95 -3.61 -14.66
N ALA A 60 5.30 -3.86 -13.39
CA ALA A 60 6.69 -4.10 -13.00
C ALA A 60 7.28 -5.35 -13.68
N LEU A 61 6.51 -6.45 -13.74
CA LEU A 61 6.92 -7.66 -14.47
C LEU A 61 7.15 -7.43 -15.96
N GLN A 62 6.34 -6.58 -16.59
CA GLN A 62 6.49 -6.26 -18.02
C GLN A 62 7.66 -5.33 -18.30
N LEU A 63 7.92 -4.36 -17.41
CA LEU A 63 9.02 -3.41 -17.56
C LEU A 63 10.37 -4.02 -17.20
N PHE A 64 10.40 -4.94 -16.23
CA PHE A 64 11.60 -5.59 -15.72
C PHE A 64 11.42 -7.11 -15.74
N PRO A 65 11.38 -7.73 -16.93
CA PRO A 65 11.18 -9.16 -17.04
C PRO A 65 12.36 -9.94 -16.43
N PRO A 66 12.11 -11.11 -15.80
CA PRO A 66 13.17 -11.94 -15.27
C PRO A 66 14.09 -12.46 -16.37
N PRO A 67 15.41 -12.57 -16.12
CA PRO A 67 16.36 -13.07 -17.10
C PRO A 67 16.10 -14.55 -17.41
N TYR A 68 16.24 -14.91 -18.69
CA TYR A 68 16.10 -16.30 -19.12
C TYR A 68 17.16 -17.19 -18.47
N VAL A 69 16.73 -18.31 -17.89
CA VAL A 69 17.63 -19.33 -17.32
C VAL A 69 17.16 -20.70 -17.79
N ALA A 70 18.04 -21.44 -18.46
CA ALA A 70 17.77 -22.78 -18.96
C ALA A 70 17.33 -23.71 -17.81
N GLY A 71 16.34 -24.56 -18.06
CA GLY A 71 15.69 -25.41 -17.05
C GLY A 71 14.54 -24.73 -16.31
N LEU A 72 14.73 -23.54 -15.72
CA LEU A 72 13.64 -22.81 -15.04
C LEU A 72 12.65 -22.21 -16.03
N SER A 73 13.17 -21.54 -17.06
CA SER A 73 12.36 -20.89 -18.10
C SER A 73 11.72 -21.87 -19.09
N GLU A 74 12.05 -23.16 -19.01
CA GLU A 74 11.48 -24.25 -19.81
C GLU A 74 10.36 -25.00 -19.06
N GLY A 75 9.95 -24.51 -17.89
CA GLY A 75 8.90 -25.13 -17.08
C GLY A 75 9.32 -26.41 -16.36
N ARG A 76 10.62 -26.71 -16.31
CA ARG A 76 11.16 -27.88 -15.58
C ARG A 76 11.40 -27.61 -14.09
N GLY A 77 10.92 -26.48 -13.56
CA GLY A 77 11.01 -26.09 -12.16
C GLY A 77 10.03 -24.98 -11.78
N LEU A 78 9.92 -24.70 -10.48
CA LEU A 78 9.11 -23.60 -9.96
C LEU A 78 9.88 -22.28 -10.13
N ASP A 79 9.52 -21.50 -11.15
CA ASP A 79 10.08 -20.17 -11.36
C ASP A 79 9.31 -19.13 -10.53
N LEU A 80 9.90 -18.70 -9.41
CA LEU A 80 9.33 -17.67 -8.53
C LEU A 80 9.85 -16.26 -8.83
N ARG A 81 10.67 -16.10 -9.87
CA ARG A 81 11.28 -14.79 -10.19
C ARG A 81 10.22 -13.82 -10.66
N GLY A 82 10.28 -12.59 -10.13
CA GLY A 82 9.29 -11.55 -10.36
C GLY A 82 8.01 -11.69 -9.53
N MET A 83 7.84 -12.77 -8.75
CA MET A 83 6.72 -12.88 -7.80
C MET A 83 6.81 -11.85 -6.68
N GLY A 84 8.02 -11.38 -6.35
CA GLY A 84 8.25 -10.29 -5.41
C GLY A 84 7.54 -9.02 -5.82
N PHE A 85 7.41 -8.71 -7.12
CA PHE A 85 6.66 -7.53 -7.55
C PHE A 85 5.16 -7.64 -7.23
N LEU A 86 4.57 -8.80 -7.48
CA LEU A 86 3.16 -9.07 -7.18
C LEU A 86 2.93 -9.06 -5.66
N LEU A 87 3.72 -9.81 -4.90
CA LEU A 87 3.60 -9.89 -3.45
C LEU A 87 3.81 -8.52 -2.80
N GLY A 88 4.82 -7.76 -3.24
CA GLY A 88 5.09 -6.42 -2.73
C GLY A 88 3.91 -5.48 -2.94
N ALA A 89 3.33 -5.46 -4.14
CA ALA A 89 2.19 -4.60 -4.45
C ALA A 89 0.95 -4.94 -3.60
N TRP A 90 0.66 -6.22 -3.40
CA TRP A 90 -0.48 -6.67 -2.57
C TRP A 90 -0.25 -6.43 -1.07
N ILE A 91 0.94 -6.72 -0.55
CA ILE A 91 1.31 -6.42 0.84
C ILE A 91 1.20 -4.92 1.09
N GLY A 92 1.64 -4.10 0.14
CA GLY A 92 1.51 -2.64 0.24
C GLY A 92 0.07 -2.16 0.27
N ALA A 93 -0.80 -2.72 -0.58
CA ALA A 93 -2.21 -2.36 -0.58
C ALA A 93 -2.89 -2.73 0.74
N ILE A 94 -2.67 -3.95 1.24
CA ILE A 94 -3.23 -4.38 2.54
C ILE A 94 -2.68 -3.50 3.67
N GLY A 95 -1.36 -3.26 3.70
CA GLY A 95 -0.71 -2.40 4.68
C GLY A 95 -1.24 -0.96 4.64
N GLY A 96 -1.48 -0.40 3.46
CA GLY A 96 -2.06 0.92 3.27
C GLY A 96 -3.50 1.02 3.78
N VAL A 97 -4.32 0.00 3.52
CA VAL A 97 -5.68 -0.08 4.07
C VAL A 97 -5.67 -0.16 5.59
N VAL A 98 -4.83 -1.02 6.17
CA VAL A 98 -4.68 -1.15 7.63
C VAL A 98 -4.21 0.17 8.24
N GLY A 99 -3.19 0.81 7.66
CA GLY A 99 -2.69 2.11 8.11
C GLY A 99 -3.75 3.20 8.06
N ALA A 100 -4.55 3.26 6.99
CA ALA A 100 -5.65 4.20 6.85
C ALA A 100 -6.72 4.02 7.94
N LEU A 101 -7.11 2.77 8.22
CA LEU A 101 -8.05 2.45 9.28
C LEU A 101 -7.50 2.83 10.65
N LEU A 102 -6.22 2.57 10.91
CA LEU A 102 -5.56 2.95 12.16
C LEU A 102 -5.54 4.46 12.36
N ILE A 103 -5.21 5.25 11.34
CA ILE A 103 -5.22 6.72 11.42
C ILE A 103 -6.60 7.25 11.79
N VAL A 104 -7.65 6.71 11.15
CA VAL A 104 -9.03 7.11 11.44
C VAL A 104 -9.44 6.69 12.85
N ALA A 105 -9.09 5.47 13.27
CA ALA A 105 -9.37 4.96 14.61
C ALA A 105 -8.70 5.85 15.68
N VAL A 106 -7.40 6.10 15.56
CA VAL A 106 -6.63 6.95 16.49
C VAL A 106 -7.20 8.35 16.51
N SER A 107 -7.42 8.98 15.35
CA SER A 107 -7.94 10.35 15.28
C SER A 107 -9.33 10.46 15.90
N SER A 108 -10.20 9.48 15.69
CA SER A 108 -11.54 9.47 16.30
C SER A 108 -11.50 9.29 17.82
N MET A 109 -10.60 8.46 18.34
CA MET A 109 -10.37 8.32 19.77
C MET A 109 -9.89 9.64 20.38
N THR A 110 -8.89 10.29 19.78
CA THR A 110 -8.34 11.56 20.28
C THR A 110 -9.40 12.66 20.33
N LEU A 111 -10.25 12.78 19.30
CA LEU A 111 -11.35 13.75 19.28
C LEU A 111 -12.40 13.45 20.36
N ARG A 112 -12.75 12.19 20.59
CA ARG A 112 -13.68 11.78 21.67
C ARG A 112 -13.12 12.09 23.05
N PHE A 113 -11.82 11.86 23.27
CA PHE A 113 -11.16 12.19 24.53
C PHE A 113 -11.11 13.70 24.78
N LYS A 114 -10.85 14.51 23.74
CA LYS A 114 -10.84 15.97 23.84
C LYS A 114 -12.23 16.50 24.21
N HIS A 115 -13.29 16.07 23.52
CA HIS A 115 -14.66 16.48 23.84
C HIS A 115 -15.11 16.03 25.23
N ARG A 116 -14.72 14.85 25.70
CA ARG A 116 -15.01 14.42 27.08
C ARG A 116 -14.31 15.28 28.13
N ARG A 117 -13.09 15.75 27.88
CA ARG A 117 -12.39 16.67 28.80
C ARG A 117 -13.03 18.05 28.85
N GLU A 118 -13.46 18.57 27.70
CA GLU A 118 -14.13 19.88 27.61
C GLU A 118 -15.54 19.87 28.23
N ALA A 119 -16.22 18.72 28.25
CA ALA A 119 -17.54 18.59 28.89
C ALA A 119 -17.50 18.39 30.42
N VAL A 120 -16.31 18.20 30.99
CA VAL A 120 -16.11 17.97 32.45
C VAL A 120 -15.56 19.23 33.14
N LEU A 121 -15.13 20.23 32.38
CA LEU A 121 -14.70 21.57 32.85
C LEU A 121 -15.85 22.57 32.69
#